data_AF-A0A428YIY4-F1
#
_entry.id   AF-A0A428YIY4-F1
#
_cell.length_a   1.000
_cell.length_b   1.000
_cell.length_c   1.000
_cell.angle_alpha   90.00
_cell.angle_beta   90.00
_cell.angle_gamma   90.00
#
_symmetry.space_group_name_H-M   'P 1'
#
loop_
_entity.id
_entity.type
_entity.pdbx_description
1 polymer ?
#
loop_
_entity_poly.entity_id
_entity_poly.type
_entity_poly.pdbx_seq_one_letter_code
_entity_poly.pdbx_strand_id
1 'polypeptide(L)'
;MTAVEAFADLARAAATLSELGALLRLLRRRHGRSYPGGPLTYRELAVKLGSSHGIIGEYLAGNVLPPVDRLDALVIILGGTPAERWALADLRDGIEDARRRIRSAA
;
A
#
# COMPACT_ATOMS: atom_id res chain seq x y z
N MET A 1 3.35 -18.76 12.95
CA MET A 1 2.91 -17.50 12.32
C MET A 1 4.06 -16.95 11.50
N THR A 2 3.95 -17.02 10.18
CA THR A 2 4.96 -16.47 9.27
C THR A 2 4.87 -14.95 9.22
N ALA A 3 5.93 -14.28 8.76
CA ALA A 3 5.91 -12.81 8.61
C ALA A 3 4.82 -12.32 7.64
N VAL A 4 4.44 -13.16 6.65
CA VAL A 4 3.39 -12.88 5.68
C VAL A 4 2.01 -12.93 6.33
N GLU A 5 1.74 -13.94 7.16
CA GLU A 5 0.48 -14.06 7.90
C GLU A 5 0.30 -12.89 8.88
N ALA A 6 1.35 -12.57 9.64
CA ALA A 6 1.32 -11.44 10.57
C ALA A 6 1.04 -10.10 9.86
N PHE A 7 1.60 -9.91 8.66
CA PHE A 7 1.30 -8.73 7.83
C PHE A 7 -0.17 -8.71 7.39
N ALA A 8 -0.68 -9.85 6.89
CA ALA A 8 -2.07 -9.94 6.43
C ALA A 8 -3.06 -9.66 7.56
N ASP A 9 -2.79 -10.15 8.77
CA ASP A 9 -3.64 -9.88 9.94
C ASP A 9 -3.59 -8.41 10.38
N LEU A 10 -2.40 -7.79 10.35
CA LEU A 10 -2.26 -6.34 10.57
C LEU A 10 -3.03 -5.52 9.52
N ALA A 11 -2.98 -5.93 8.25
CA ALA A 11 -3.69 -5.26 7.18
C ALA A 11 -5.22 -5.39 7.32
N ARG A 12 -5.72 -6.54 7.78
CA ARG A 12 -7.15 -6.75 8.08
C ARG A 12 -7.65 -5.95 9.28
N ALA A 13 -6.78 -5.69 10.26
CA ALA A 13 -7.12 -4.90 11.43
C ALA A 13 -7.07 -3.38 11.16
N ALA A 14 -6.40 -2.95 10.10
CA ALA A 14 -6.34 -1.55 9.70
C ALA A 14 -7.68 -1.10 9.10
N ALA A 15 -7.96 0.20 9.19
CA ALA A 15 -9.19 0.79 8.68
C ALA A 15 -9.00 2.19 8.06
N THR A 16 -7.78 2.72 8.07
CA THR A 16 -7.49 4.11 7.69
C THR A 16 -6.44 4.23 6.60
N LEU A 17 -6.45 5.37 5.90
CA LEU A 17 -5.40 5.66 4.92
C LEU A 17 -4.00 5.75 5.54
N SER A 18 -3.88 6.28 6.76
CA SER A 18 -2.59 6.39 7.44
C SER A 18 -1.96 5.01 7.69
N GLU A 19 -2.79 4.05 8.13
CA GLU A 19 -2.39 2.66 8.32
C GLU A 19 -2.03 1.98 7.00
N LEU A 20 -2.81 2.21 5.93
CA LEU A 20 -2.46 1.76 4.59
C LEU A 20 -1.07 2.29 4.17
N GLY A 21 -0.81 3.58 4.35
CA GLY A 21 0.49 4.18 4.08
C GLY A 21 1.62 3.57 4.92
N ALA A 22 1.36 3.26 6.20
CA ALA A 22 2.32 2.59 7.08
C ALA A 22 2.67 1.17 6.57
N LEU A 23 1.67 0.39 6.15
CA LEU A 23 1.85 -0.95 5.60
C LEU A 23 2.65 -0.93 4.28
N LEU A 24 2.39 0.04 3.40
CA LEU A 24 3.19 0.21 2.17
C LEU A 24 4.65 0.56 2.46
N ARG A 25 4.91 1.42 3.46
CA ARG A 25 6.28 1.71 3.91
C ARG A 25 6.95 0.47 4.50
N LEU A 26 6.22 -0.39 5.19
CA LEU A 26 6.74 -1.66 5.73
C LEU A 26 7.18 -2.60 4.59
N LEU A 27 6.35 -2.78 3.56
CA LEU A 27 6.71 -3.54 2.36
C LEU A 27 7.98 -2.97 1.70
N ARG A 28 8.05 -1.65 1.54
CA ARG A 28 9.21 -0.97 0.97
C ARG A 28 10.51 -1.18 1.77
N ARG A 29 10.44 -1.11 3.10
CA ARG A 29 11.57 -1.42 3.97
C ARG A 29 11.99 -2.89 3.85
N ARG A 30 11.03 -3.81 3.77
CA ARG A 30 11.31 -5.24 3.55
C ARG A 30 12.01 -5.46 2.21
N HIS A 31 11.49 -4.88 1.13
CA HIS A 31 12.11 -4.96 -0.19
C HIS A 31 13.58 -4.53 -0.15
N GLY A 32 13.88 -3.40 0.51
CA GLY A 32 15.24 -2.90 0.62
C GLY A 32 16.19 -3.77 1.45
N ARG A 33 15.69 -4.62 2.35
CA ARG A 33 16.52 -5.63 3.04
C ARG A 33 16.87 -6.81 2.14
N SER A 34 16.04 -7.08 1.14
CA SER A 34 16.22 -8.19 0.20
C SER A 34 16.98 -7.80 -1.07
N TYR A 35 17.16 -6.50 -1.34
CA TYR A 35 17.82 -6.00 -2.55
C TYR A 35 19.13 -5.26 -2.23
N PRO A 36 20.23 -5.55 -2.94
CA PRO A 36 21.54 -4.92 -2.71
C PRO A 36 21.54 -3.39 -2.83
N GLY A 37 20.61 -2.82 -3.62
CA GLY A 37 20.47 -1.38 -3.83
C GLY A 37 19.65 -0.65 -2.76
N GLY A 38 19.16 -1.35 -1.73
CA GLY A 38 18.34 -0.76 -0.67
C GLY A 38 16.87 -0.52 -1.08
N PRO A 39 16.10 0.23 -0.26
CA PRO A 39 14.69 0.49 -0.53
C PRO A 39 14.51 1.40 -1.76
N LEU A 40 13.64 0.99 -2.71
CA LEU A 40 13.32 1.79 -3.90
C LEU A 40 12.95 3.23 -3.51
N THR A 41 13.58 4.21 -4.14
CA THR A 41 13.27 5.63 -3.94
C THR A 41 11.89 5.98 -4.51
N TYR A 42 11.33 7.11 -4.11
CA TYR A 42 10.03 7.57 -4.65
C TYR A 42 10.12 7.82 -6.16
N ARG A 43 11.28 8.25 -6.66
CA ARG A 43 11.53 8.46 -8.08
C ARG A 43 11.57 7.14 -8.85
N GLU A 44 12.22 6.10 -8.32
CA GLU A 44 12.24 4.79 -8.98
C GLU A 44 10.87 4.13 -9.00
N LEU A 45 10.10 4.25 -7.90
CA LEU A 45 8.72 3.79 -7.85
C LEU A 45 7.86 4.51 -8.89
N ALA A 46 7.97 5.84 -8.96
CA ALA A 46 7.25 6.66 -9.93
C ALA A 46 7.53 6.24 -11.38
N VAL A 47 8.80 6.02 -11.73
CA VAL A 47 9.19 5.52 -13.06
C VAL A 47 8.60 4.13 -13.34
N LYS A 48 8.72 3.19 -12.39
CA LYS A 48 8.19 1.83 -12.56
C LYS A 48 6.66 1.79 -12.66
N LEU A 49 5.96 2.69 -11.97
CA LEU A 49 4.51 2.82 -12.02
C LEU A 49 4.01 3.74 -13.14
N GLY A 50 4.87 4.45 -13.87
CA GLY A 50 4.42 5.50 -14.81
C GLY A 50 3.56 6.56 -14.13
N SER A 51 3.90 6.93 -12.90
CA SER A 51 3.18 7.89 -12.06
C SER A 51 4.11 9.05 -11.66
N SER A 52 3.57 10.15 -11.11
CA SER A 52 4.41 11.24 -10.59
C SER A 52 5.06 10.84 -9.26
N HIS A 53 6.25 11.35 -8.97
CA HIS A 53 6.89 11.10 -7.66
C HIS A 53 6.07 11.68 -6.49
N GLY A 54 5.33 12.77 -6.73
CA GLY A 54 4.44 13.38 -5.76
C GLY A 54 3.31 12.43 -5.35
N ILE A 55 2.61 11.82 -6.32
CA ILE A 55 1.49 10.93 -6.00
C ILE A 55 1.96 9.65 -5.28
N ILE A 56 3.15 9.14 -5.60
CA ILE A 56 3.76 8.05 -4.84
C ILE A 56 4.03 8.45 -3.39
N GLY A 57 4.51 9.68 -3.19
CA GLY A 57 4.66 10.28 -1.85
C GLY A 57 3.34 10.28 -1.08
N GLU A 58 2.25 10.72 -1.70
CA GLU A 58 0.92 10.78 -1.08
C GLU A 58 0.34 9.40 -0.73
N TYR A 59 0.55 8.40 -1.59
CA TYR A 59 0.14 7.02 -1.31
C TYR A 59 0.92 6.45 -0.11
N LEU A 60 2.25 6.60 -0.13
CA LEU A 60 3.09 6.15 0.97
C LEU A 60 2.83 6.96 2.25
N ALA A 61 2.44 8.23 2.13
CA ALA A 61 2.06 9.09 3.24
C ALA A 61 0.79 8.61 3.94
N GLY A 62 -0.14 8.01 3.19
CA GLY A 62 -1.49 7.72 3.66
C GLY A 62 -2.41 8.93 3.54
N ASN A 63 -2.16 9.82 2.58
CA ASN A 63 -2.97 11.03 2.36
C ASN A 63 -4.00 10.81 1.24
N VAL A 64 -3.64 10.02 0.23
CA VAL A 64 -4.49 9.72 -0.92
C VAL A 64 -4.69 8.22 -1.03
N LEU A 65 -5.93 7.80 -1.32
CA LEU A 65 -6.25 6.41 -1.60
C LEU A 65 -5.76 6.06 -3.02
N PRO A 66 -4.82 5.13 -3.19
CA PRO A 66 -4.39 4.72 -4.53
C PRO A 66 -5.53 4.05 -5.31
N PRO A 67 -5.64 4.25 -6.65
CA PRO A 67 -6.49 3.43 -7.52
C PRO A 67 -6.15 1.94 -7.44
N VAL A 68 -7.08 1.05 -7.85
CA VAL A 68 -6.98 -0.42 -7.57
C VAL A 68 -5.75 -0.98 -8.26
N ASP A 69 -5.63 -0.68 -9.54
CA ASP A 69 -4.51 -1.01 -10.42
C ASP A 69 -3.18 -0.46 -9.88
N ARG A 70 -3.18 0.76 -9.35
CA ARG A 70 -1.97 1.41 -8.83
C ARG A 70 -1.52 0.81 -7.52
N LEU A 71 -2.47 0.49 -6.63
CA LEU A 71 -2.16 -0.20 -5.39
C LEU A 71 -1.57 -1.58 -5.68
N ASP A 72 -2.22 -2.37 -6.53
CA ASP A 72 -1.76 -3.71 -6.87
C ASP A 72 -0.36 -3.70 -7.50
N ALA A 73 -0.14 -2.83 -8.50
CA ALA A 73 1.16 -2.68 -9.14
C ALA A 73 2.26 -2.23 -8.15
N LEU A 74 1.94 -1.31 -7.23
CA LEU A 74 2.88 -0.87 -6.21
C LEU A 74 3.27 -2.03 -5.28
N VAL A 75 2.29 -2.82 -4.82
CA VAL A 75 2.55 -3.98 -3.95
C VAL A 75 3.40 -5.02 -4.67
N ILE A 76 3.14 -5.30 -5.96
CA ILE A 76 3.97 -6.21 -6.77
C ILE A 76 5.42 -5.72 -6.86
N ILE A 77 5.62 -4.44 -7.19
CA ILE A 77 6.96 -3.83 -7.30
C ILE A 77 7.73 -3.92 -5.98
N LEU A 78 7.03 -3.81 -4.85
CA LEU A 78 7.61 -3.94 -3.52
C LEU A 78 7.81 -5.39 -3.06
N GLY A 79 7.57 -6.38 -3.93
CA GLY A 79 7.71 -7.80 -3.59
C GLY A 79 6.67 -8.29 -2.59
N GLY A 80 5.45 -7.76 -2.68
CA GLY A 80 4.30 -8.26 -1.94
C GLY A 80 3.88 -9.64 -2.45
N THR A 81 3.56 -10.53 -1.52
CA THR A 81 3.03 -11.87 -1.82
C THR A 81 1.54 -11.78 -2.21
N PRO A 82 0.96 -12.84 -2.80
CA PRO A 82 -0.48 -12.86 -3.08
C PRO A 82 -1.33 -12.56 -1.85
N ALA A 83 -1.04 -13.17 -0.69
CA ALA A 83 -1.81 -12.96 0.53
C ALA A 83 -1.81 -11.48 1.00
N GLU A 84 -0.66 -10.81 0.87
CA GLU A 84 -0.52 -9.40 1.25
C GLU A 84 -1.22 -8.48 0.25
N ARG A 85 -1.21 -8.83 -1.04
CA ARG A 85 -1.97 -8.13 -2.08
C ARG A 85 -3.46 -8.17 -1.79
N TRP A 86 -3.99 -9.36 -1.50
CA TRP A 86 -5.41 -9.54 -1.12
C TRP A 86 -5.76 -8.72 0.12
N ALA A 87 -4.97 -8.81 1.19
CA ALA A 87 -5.25 -8.07 2.42
C ALA A 87 -5.22 -6.55 2.24
N LEU A 88 -4.32 -6.03 1.39
CA LEU A 88 -4.27 -4.60 1.09
C LEU A 88 -5.39 -4.15 0.14
N ALA A 89 -5.84 -5.01 -0.76
CA ALA A 89 -7.01 -4.75 -1.60
C ALA A 89 -8.27 -4.61 -0.73
N ASP A 90 -8.50 -5.58 0.17
CA ASP A 90 -9.62 -5.57 1.12
C ASP A 90 -9.61 -4.30 2.00
N LEU A 91 -8.44 -3.94 2.55
CA LEU A 91 -8.27 -2.71 3.33
C LEU A 91 -8.64 -1.46 2.52
N ARG A 92 -8.16 -1.37 1.27
CA ARG A 92 -8.44 -0.22 0.39
C ARG A 92 -9.93 -0.12 0.07
N ASP A 93 -10.59 -1.23 -0.19
CA ASP A 93 -12.03 -1.25 -0.48
C ASP A 93 -12.84 -0.86 0.76
N GLY A 94 -12.46 -1.35 1.94
CA GLY A 94 -13.05 -0.92 3.22
C GLY A 94 -12.93 0.58 3.47
N ILE A 95 -11.79 1.20 3.13
CA ILE A 95 -11.59 2.65 3.23
C ILE A 95 -12.51 3.41 2.25
N GLU A 96 -12.62 2.95 1.00
CA GLU A 96 -13.50 3.60 0.01
C GLU A 96 -14.98 3.48 0.41
N ASP A 97 -15.39 2.32 0.92
CA ASP A 97 -16.75 2.09 1.40
C ASP A 97 -17.08 3.00 2.59
N ALA A 98 -16.17 3.12 3.57
CA ALA A 98 -16.34 4.03 4.70
C ALA A 98 -16.48 5.50 4.22
N ARG A 99 -15.65 5.93 3.26
CA ARG A 99 -15.75 7.26 2.64
C ARG A 99 -17.06 7.48 1.92
N ARG A 100 -17.53 6.48 1.17
CA ARG A 100 -18.81 6.53 0.45
C ARG A 100 -19.98 6.69 1.43
N ARG A 101 -19.99 5.94 2.53
CA ARG A 101 -21.03 6.04 3.57
C ARG A 101 -21.10 7.43 4.21
N ILE A 102 -19.94 8.03 4.50
CA ILE A 102 -19.87 9.39 5.05
C ILE A 102 -20.44 10.40 4.04
N ARG A 103 -20.08 10.30 2.75
CA ARG A 103 -20.61 11.19 1.70
C ARG A 103 -22.11 11.05 1.49
N SER A 104 -22.68 9.85 1.63
CA SER A 104 -24.12 9.62 1.47
C SER A 104 -24.95 10.05 2.69
N ALA A 105 -24.31 10.29 3.84
CA ALA A 105 -24.97 10.73 5.07
C ALA A 105 -24.92 12.26 5.27
N ALA A 106 -24.22 12.97 4.39
CA ALA A 106 -24.11 14.43 4.35
C ALA A 106 -25.05 15.01 3.28
#